data_AF-A0A960API1-F1
#
_entry.id   AF-A0A960API1-F1
#
_cell.length_a   1.000
_cell.length_b   1.000
_cell.length_c   1.000
_cell.angle_alpha   90.00
_cell.angle_beta   90.00
_cell.angle_gamma   90.00
#
_symmetry.space_group_name_H-M   'P 1'
#
loop_
_entity.id
_entity.type
_entity.pdbx_description
1 polymer ?
#
loop_
_entity_poly.entity_id
_entity_poly.type
_entity_poly.pdbx_seq_one_letter_code
_entity_poly.pdbx_strand_id
1 'polypeptide(L)'
;PIENFHKSTAPADYPEALVKIYVGDGIAADFYREVAQFLDDDSRALVDEVCADLGHSAFVVPTVRHMISQDRTLASRLSLWGRRLVGEALSQSQRVAAEREAMGELLVGSTDLAELGRMFARLTDAHAARMRELGLNA
;
A
#
# COMPACT_ATOMS: atom_id res chain seq x y z
N PRO A 1 5.27 -2.78 14.72
CA PRO A 1 5.35 -2.50 13.26
C PRO A 1 4.20 -1.64 12.74
N ILE A 2 2.94 -2.08 12.89
CA ILE A 2 1.76 -1.33 12.41
C ILE A 2 1.59 0.03 13.11
N GLU A 3 1.77 0.10 14.43
CA GLU A 3 1.77 1.39 15.14
C GLU A 3 2.87 2.33 14.66
N ASN A 4 4.05 1.80 14.34
CA ASN A 4 5.17 2.61 13.87
C ASN A 4 4.87 3.19 12.49
N PHE A 5 4.28 2.40 11.58
CA PHE A 5 3.77 2.89 10.31
C PHE A 5 2.78 4.04 10.53
N HIS A 6 1.79 3.88 11.41
CA HIS A 6 0.81 4.94 11.64
C HIS A 6 1.44 6.20 12.27
N LYS A 7 2.40 6.05 13.19
CA LYS A 7 3.16 7.16 13.79
C LYS A 7 4.02 7.88 12.74
N SER A 8 4.70 7.16 11.86
CA SER A 8 5.55 7.75 10.81
C SER A 8 4.74 8.32 9.64
N THR A 9 3.47 7.95 9.53
CA THR A 9 2.54 8.39 8.48
C THR A 9 1.30 9.11 9.03
N ALA A 10 1.41 9.83 10.15
CA ALA A 10 0.32 10.70 10.60
C ALA A 10 0.07 11.81 9.57
N PRO A 11 -1.13 11.91 8.96
CA PRO A 11 -1.42 12.94 7.97
C PRO A 11 -1.45 14.32 8.63
N ALA A 12 -0.90 15.33 7.95
CA ALA A 12 -0.92 16.70 8.44
C ALA A 12 -2.28 17.38 8.28
N ASP A 13 -3.08 16.94 7.31
CA ASP A 13 -4.38 17.52 6.99
C ASP A 13 -5.31 16.54 6.25
N TYR A 14 -6.47 17.03 5.85
CA TYR A 14 -7.52 16.23 5.21
C TYR A 14 -7.10 15.65 3.84
N PRO A 15 -6.48 16.40 2.91
CA PRO A 15 -5.94 15.83 1.67
C PRO A 15 -4.95 14.69 1.91
N GLU A 16 -4.03 14.82 2.87
CA GLU A 16 -3.10 13.73 3.21
C GLU A 16 -3.81 12.52 3.81
N ALA A 17 -4.84 12.73 4.62
CA ALA A 17 -5.67 11.66 5.18
C ALA A 17 -6.39 10.88 4.07
N LEU A 18 -6.99 11.58 3.09
CA LEU A 18 -7.64 10.96 1.94
C LEU A 18 -6.65 10.11 1.12
N VAL A 19 -5.49 10.67 0.78
CA VAL A 19 -4.44 9.93 0.05
C VAL A 19 -3.97 8.72 0.86
N LYS A 20 -3.83 8.84 2.19
CA LYS A 20 -3.45 7.72 3.05
C LYS A 20 -4.48 6.60 3.05
N ILE A 21 -5.78 6.93 3.07
CA ILE A 21 -6.86 5.93 2.98
C ILE A 21 -6.75 5.18 1.65
N TYR A 22 -6.74 5.91 0.52
CA TYR A 22 -6.70 5.29 -0.81
C TYR A 22 -5.45 4.45 -1.06
N VAL A 23 -4.27 5.01 -0.73
CA VAL A 23 -3.00 4.33 -0.95
C VAL A 23 -2.82 3.19 0.04
N GLY A 24 -3.23 3.37 1.29
CA GLY A 24 -3.13 2.36 2.35
C GLY A 24 -3.99 1.14 2.06
N ASP A 25 -5.25 1.33 1.71
CA ASP A 25 -6.16 0.25 1.33
C ASP A 25 -5.61 -0.53 0.13
N GLY A 26 -5.13 0.18 -0.90
CA GLY A 26 -4.52 -0.45 -2.07
C GLY A 26 -3.26 -1.25 -1.75
N ILE A 27 -2.32 -0.69 -0.96
CA ILE A 27 -1.08 -1.41 -0.59
C ILE A 27 -1.42 -2.67 0.22
N ALA A 28 -2.36 -2.58 1.16
CA ALA A 28 -2.78 -3.72 1.96
C ALA A 28 -3.41 -4.81 1.09
N ALA A 29 -4.35 -4.44 0.19
CA ALA A 29 -4.98 -5.37 -0.75
C ALA A 29 -3.95 -6.09 -1.62
N ASP A 30 -3.03 -5.33 -2.23
CA ASP A 30 -2.00 -5.86 -3.12
C ASP A 30 -1.09 -6.84 -2.35
N PHE A 31 -0.68 -6.47 -1.14
CA PHE A 31 0.15 -7.32 -0.28
C PHE A 31 -0.57 -8.61 0.12
N TYR A 32 -1.83 -8.55 0.53
CA TYR A 32 -2.58 -9.74 0.92
C TYR A 32 -2.75 -10.71 -0.26
N ARG A 33 -3.02 -10.20 -1.47
CA ARG A 33 -3.10 -11.04 -2.68
C ARG A 33 -1.76 -11.68 -3.05
N GLU A 34 -0.64 -10.98 -2.83
CA GLU A 34 0.69 -11.56 -3.03
C GLU A 34 0.95 -12.71 -2.06
N VAL A 35 0.64 -12.53 -0.76
CA VAL A 35 0.81 -13.58 0.25
C VAL A 35 -0.15 -14.75 0.04
N ALA A 36 -1.38 -14.47 -0.40
CA ALA A 36 -2.37 -15.50 -0.69
C ALA A 36 -1.92 -16.51 -1.75
N GLN A 37 -0.90 -16.16 -2.56
CA GLN A 37 -0.30 -17.08 -3.53
C GLN A 37 0.36 -18.30 -2.90
N PHE A 38 0.70 -18.25 -1.62
CA PHE A 38 1.34 -19.33 -0.87
C PHE A 38 0.38 -20.07 0.07
N LEU A 39 -0.88 -19.65 0.11
CA LEU A 39 -1.91 -20.29 0.93
C LEU A 39 -2.64 -21.39 0.15
N ASP A 40 -3.27 -22.30 0.90
CA ASP A 40 -4.23 -23.27 0.37
C ASP A 40 -5.44 -22.58 -0.28
N ASP A 41 -6.18 -23.32 -1.11
CA ASP A 41 -7.24 -22.78 -1.94
C ASP A 41 -8.37 -22.13 -1.11
N ASP A 42 -8.72 -22.69 0.05
CA ASP A 42 -9.77 -22.15 0.92
C ASP A 42 -9.34 -20.82 1.57
N SER A 43 -8.12 -20.79 2.11
CA SER A 43 -7.53 -19.57 2.69
C SER A 43 -7.34 -18.46 1.64
N ARG A 44 -6.90 -18.82 0.42
CA ARG A 44 -6.76 -17.87 -0.69
C ARG A 44 -8.10 -17.28 -1.09
N ALA A 45 -9.12 -18.12 -1.25
CA ALA A 45 -10.46 -17.67 -1.61
C ALA A 45 -11.02 -16.67 -0.57
N LEU A 46 -10.77 -16.91 0.72
CA LEU A 46 -11.15 -15.99 1.79
C LEU A 46 -10.42 -14.64 1.67
N VAL A 47 -9.10 -14.64 1.39
CA VAL A 47 -8.34 -13.40 1.20
C VAL A 47 -8.88 -12.62 0.01
N ASP A 48 -9.17 -13.29 -1.11
CA ASP A 48 -9.72 -12.65 -2.31
C ASP A 48 -11.10 -12.04 -2.05
N GLU A 49 -11.98 -12.75 -1.33
CA GLU A 49 -13.30 -12.24 -0.92
C GLU A 49 -13.18 -10.98 -0.05
N VAL A 50 -12.36 -11.02 1.00
CA VAL A 50 -12.15 -9.87 1.90
C VAL A 50 -11.51 -8.69 1.14
N CYS A 51 -10.56 -8.97 0.24
CA CYS A 51 -9.90 -7.92 -0.53
C CYS A 51 -10.78 -7.35 -1.67
N ALA A 52 -11.83 -8.06 -2.09
CA ALA A 52 -12.79 -7.54 -3.07
C ALA A 52 -13.62 -6.38 -2.49
N ASP A 53 -13.79 -6.34 -1.17
CA ASP A 53 -14.56 -5.29 -0.47
C ASP A 53 -13.72 -4.01 -0.19
N LEU A 54 -12.46 -3.97 -0.60
CA LEU A 54 -11.56 -2.80 -0.45
C LEU A 54 -11.85 -1.65 -1.44
N GLY A 55 -12.99 -1.69 -2.14
CA GLY A 55 -13.46 -0.63 -3.06
C GLY A 55 -14.00 0.64 -2.37
N HIS A 56 -14.08 0.66 -1.04
CA HIS A 56 -14.62 1.78 -0.27
C HIS A 56 -13.84 3.10 -0.43
N SER A 57 -12.61 3.08 -0.93
CA SER A 57 -11.79 4.28 -1.12
C SER A 57 -11.85 4.88 -2.54
N ALA A 58 -12.60 4.30 -3.48
CA ALA A 58 -12.68 4.80 -4.86
C ALA A 58 -13.17 6.27 -4.97
N PHE A 59 -13.99 6.73 -4.02
CA PHE A 59 -14.44 8.13 -3.95
C PHE A 59 -13.30 9.14 -3.72
N VAL A 60 -12.15 8.68 -3.20
CA VAL A 60 -10.99 9.53 -2.92
C VAL A 60 -10.44 10.12 -4.22
N VAL A 61 -10.40 9.34 -5.31
CA VAL A 61 -9.83 9.76 -6.58
C VAL A 61 -10.47 11.04 -7.12
N PRO A 62 -11.79 11.11 -7.38
CA PRO A 62 -12.41 12.33 -7.86
C PRO A 62 -12.30 13.48 -6.85
N THR A 63 -12.33 13.19 -5.55
CA THR A 63 -12.22 14.18 -4.48
C THR A 63 -10.84 14.87 -4.47
N VAL A 64 -9.75 14.09 -4.47
CA VAL A 64 -8.38 14.61 -4.48
C VAL A 64 -8.09 15.35 -5.79
N ARG A 65 -8.54 14.82 -6.94
CA ARG A 65 -8.39 15.49 -8.23
C ARG A 65 -9.12 16.84 -8.26
N HIS A 66 -10.30 16.92 -7.65
CA HIS A 66 -11.01 18.19 -7.50
C HIS A 66 -10.21 19.17 -6.63
N MET A 67 -9.69 18.74 -5.47
CA MET A 67 -8.86 19.62 -4.62
C MET A 67 -7.62 20.14 -5.35
N ILE A 68 -6.91 19.27 -6.09
CA ILE A 68 -5.75 19.66 -6.90
C ILE A 68 -6.13 20.67 -8.00
N SER A 69 -7.34 20.56 -8.56
CA SER A 69 -7.82 21.53 -9.56
C SER A 69 -8.03 22.92 -8.98
N GLN A 70 -8.37 23.02 -7.69
CA GLN A 70 -8.55 24.29 -6.98
C GLN A 70 -7.22 24.85 -6.47
N ASP A 71 -6.28 23.99 -6.08
CA ASP A 71 -4.94 24.37 -5.64
C ASP A 71 -3.88 23.41 -6.21
N ARG A 72 -3.17 23.89 -7.24
CA ARG A 72 -2.13 23.10 -7.92
C ARG A 72 -0.93 22.81 -7.04
N THR A 73 -0.70 23.57 -5.97
CA THR A 73 0.45 23.33 -5.06
C THR A 73 0.29 22.03 -4.27
N LEU A 74 -0.96 21.56 -4.09
CA LEU A 74 -1.27 20.29 -3.44
C LEU A 74 -0.65 19.09 -4.14
N ALA A 75 -0.57 19.09 -5.48
CA ALA A 75 -0.09 17.93 -6.24
C ALA A 75 1.35 17.55 -5.85
N SER A 76 2.25 18.53 -5.74
CA SER A 76 3.65 18.29 -5.38
C SER A 76 3.78 17.76 -3.94
N ARG A 77 3.03 18.36 -3.01
CA ARG A 77 3.04 17.94 -1.59
C ARG A 77 2.48 16.53 -1.44
N LEU A 78 1.33 16.24 -2.05
CA LEU A 78 0.70 14.92 -1.99
C LEU A 78 1.52 13.83 -2.71
N SER A 79 2.30 14.20 -3.74
CA SER A 79 3.26 13.29 -4.38
C SER A 79 4.37 12.87 -3.42
N LEU A 80 4.94 13.82 -2.67
CA LEU A 80 5.93 13.52 -1.62
C LEU A 80 5.33 12.66 -0.51
N TRP A 81 4.08 12.96 -0.13
CA TRP A 81 3.35 12.18 0.85
C TRP A 81 3.15 10.72 0.40
N GLY A 82 2.71 10.50 -0.84
CA GLY A 82 2.54 9.16 -1.41
C GLY A 82 3.84 8.34 -1.39
N ARG A 83 4.97 8.94 -1.79
CA ARG A 83 6.30 8.31 -1.67
C ARG A 83 6.64 7.90 -0.25
N ARG A 84 6.35 8.76 0.73
CA ARG A 84 6.58 8.46 2.14
C ARG A 84 5.72 7.28 2.60
N LEU A 85 4.45 7.22 2.19
CA LEU A 85 3.55 6.12 2.55
C LEU A 85 4.08 4.76 2.07
N VAL A 86 4.46 4.64 0.79
CA VAL A 86 4.98 3.37 0.26
C VAL A 86 6.32 3.01 0.88
N GLY A 87 7.21 3.99 1.09
CA GLY A 87 8.51 3.75 1.72
C GLY A 87 8.40 3.24 3.16
N GLU A 88 7.51 3.85 3.96
CA GLU A 88 7.26 3.42 5.34
C GLU A 88 6.58 2.04 5.37
N ALA A 89 5.64 1.76 4.46
CA ALA A 89 4.99 0.46 4.37
C ALA A 89 6.02 -0.65 4.07
N LEU A 90 6.87 -0.45 3.06
CA LEU A 90 7.93 -1.38 2.69
C LEU A 90 8.93 -1.60 3.83
N SER A 91 9.37 -0.51 4.48
CA SER A 91 10.28 -0.56 5.63
C SER A 91 9.71 -1.38 6.79
N GLN A 92 8.43 -1.17 7.14
CA GLN A 92 7.80 -1.97 8.19
C GLN A 92 7.61 -3.44 7.77
N SER A 93 7.28 -3.73 6.52
CA SER A 93 7.17 -5.10 6.02
C SER A 93 8.50 -5.85 6.08
N GLN A 94 9.59 -5.22 5.68
CA GLN A 94 10.94 -5.78 5.81
C GLN A 94 11.29 -6.08 7.27
N ARG A 95 10.94 -5.17 8.19
CA ARG A 95 11.16 -5.36 9.62
C ARG A 95 10.36 -6.54 10.17
N VAL A 96 9.10 -6.71 9.76
CA VAL A 96 8.28 -7.87 10.15
C VAL A 96 8.90 -9.16 9.62
N ALA A 97 9.33 -9.19 8.36
CA ALA A 97 9.97 -10.36 7.76
C ALA A 97 11.27 -10.75 8.48
N ALA A 98 12.05 -9.76 8.94
CA ALA A 98 13.28 -10.00 9.70
C ALA A 98 13.04 -10.42 11.16
N GLU A 99 12.00 -9.89 11.81
CA GLU A 99 11.68 -10.16 13.22
C GLU A 99 10.89 -11.48 13.41
N ARG A 100 10.26 -12.00 12.36
CA ARG A 100 9.38 -13.18 12.43
C ARG A 100 9.69 -14.16 11.31
N GLU A 101 10.63 -15.06 11.59
CA GLU A 101 11.08 -16.10 10.64
C GLU A 101 9.91 -16.92 10.04
N ALA A 102 8.95 -17.34 10.87
CA ALA A 102 7.73 -18.03 10.42
C ALA A 102 6.81 -17.19 9.52
N MET A 103 6.84 -15.85 9.62
CA MET A 103 6.15 -14.97 8.67
C MET A 103 6.97 -14.77 7.39
N GLY A 104 8.30 -14.81 7.47
CA GLY A 104 9.18 -14.84 6.29
C GLY A 104 8.91 -16.08 5.42
N GLU A 105 8.79 -17.25 6.04
CA GLU A 105 8.43 -18.49 5.33
C GLU A 105 7.02 -18.41 4.69
N LEU A 106 6.06 -17.79 5.38
CA LEU A 106 4.69 -17.63 4.87
C LEU A 106 4.55 -16.53 3.80
N LEU A 107 5.44 -15.53 3.81
CA LEU A 107 5.47 -14.41 2.86
C LEU A 107 6.00 -14.80 1.47
N VAL A 108 6.75 -15.90 1.38
CA VAL A 108 7.55 -16.24 0.19
C VAL A 108 7.48 -17.75 -0.14
N GLY A 109 6.82 -18.56 0.69
CA GLY A 109 6.82 -20.04 0.58
C GLY A 109 8.23 -20.66 0.69
N SER A 110 9.25 -19.86 0.96
CA SER A 110 10.68 -20.18 0.97
C SER A 110 11.47 -19.04 1.64
N THR A 111 12.77 -19.20 1.86
CA THR A 111 13.66 -18.11 2.31
C THR A 111 14.24 -17.29 1.13
N ASP A 112 13.63 -17.33 -0.08
CA ASP A 112 14.16 -16.66 -1.27
C ASP A 112 13.97 -15.13 -1.21
N LEU A 113 15.04 -14.45 -0.79
CA LEU A 113 15.14 -12.99 -0.81
C LEU A 113 14.88 -12.37 -2.19
N ALA A 114 15.14 -13.09 -3.29
CA ALA A 114 14.90 -12.59 -4.64
C ALA A 114 13.40 -12.55 -4.97
N GLU A 115 12.61 -13.51 -4.48
CA GLU A 115 11.17 -13.54 -4.64
C GLU A 115 10.49 -12.42 -3.84
N LEU A 116 10.93 -12.22 -2.60
CA LEU A 116 10.51 -11.09 -1.77
C LEU A 116 10.83 -9.73 -2.43
N GLY A 117 11.99 -9.62 -3.09
CA GLY A 117 12.34 -8.45 -3.90
C GLY A 117 11.41 -8.23 -5.10
N ARG A 118 11.04 -9.30 -5.81
CA ARG A 118 10.07 -9.24 -6.93
C ARG A 118 8.68 -8.82 -6.46
N MET A 119 8.23 -9.34 -5.31
CA MET A 119 6.96 -8.94 -4.69
C MET A 119 6.96 -7.43 -4.39
N PHE A 120 7.99 -6.90 -3.74
CA PHE A 120 8.07 -5.46 -3.44
C PHE A 120 8.10 -4.58 -4.70
N ALA A 121 8.74 -5.04 -5.78
CA ALA A 121 8.71 -4.33 -7.06
C ALA A 121 7.27 -4.22 -7.60
N ARG A 122 6.50 -5.32 -7.60
CA ARG A 122 5.08 -5.31 -8.02
C ARG A 122 4.22 -4.38 -7.17
N LEU A 123 4.40 -4.39 -5.84
CA LEU A 123 3.68 -3.48 -4.94
C LEU A 123 4.02 -2.01 -5.22
N THR A 124 5.27 -1.72 -5.57
CA THR A 124 5.73 -0.37 -5.93
C THR A 124 5.12 0.09 -7.26
N ASP A 125 5.06 -0.80 -8.25
CA ASP A 125 4.43 -0.50 -9.55
C ASP A 125 2.92 -0.23 -9.42
N ALA A 126 2.22 -1.04 -8.62
CA ALA A 126 0.80 -0.85 -8.30
C ALA A 126 0.56 0.47 -7.56
N HIS A 127 1.43 0.82 -6.60
CA HIS A 127 1.40 2.12 -5.94
C HIS A 127 1.60 3.27 -6.93
N ALA A 128 2.56 3.15 -7.85
CA ALA A 128 2.79 4.18 -8.85
C ALA A 128 1.58 4.37 -9.78
N ALA A 129 0.86 3.30 -10.11
CA ALA A 129 -0.40 3.39 -10.84
C ALA A 129 -1.48 4.16 -10.07
N ARG A 130 -1.67 3.86 -8.77
CA ARG A 130 -2.60 4.59 -7.90
C ARG A 130 -2.25 6.07 -7.76
N MET A 131 -0.96 6.42 -7.69
CA MET A 131 -0.51 7.82 -7.67
C MET A 131 -0.89 8.54 -8.96
N ARG A 132 -0.68 7.92 -10.13
CA ARG A 132 -1.09 8.50 -11.43
C ARG A 132 -2.60 8.71 -11.52
N GLU A 133 -3.39 7.78 -10.99
CA GLU A 133 -4.85 7.88 -10.97
C GLU A 133 -5.33 9.10 -10.16
N LEU A 134 -4.71 9.34 -8.99
CA LEU A 134 -4.93 10.54 -8.17
C LEU A 134 -4.49 11.85 -8.87
N GLY A 135 -3.75 11.77 -9.98
CA GLY A 135 -3.15 12.92 -10.65
C GLY A 135 -1.84 13.38 -9.98
N LEU A 136 -1.13 12.45 -9.35
CA LEU A 136 0.10 12.67 -8.61
C LEU A 136 1.28 11.94 -9.27
N ASN A 137 2.50 12.32 -8.89
CA ASN A 137 3.72 11.65 -9.32
C ASN A 137 4.17 10.66 -8.24
N ALA A 138 4.51 9.44 -8.66
CA ALA A 138 5.19 8.44 -7.84
C ALA A 138 6.67 8.84 -7.68
#